data_AF-A0A0Q0GQ27-F1
#
_entry.id   AF-A0A0Q0GQ27-F1
#
_cell.length_a   1.000
_cell.length_b   1.000
_cell.length_c   1.000
_cell.angle_alpha   90.00
_cell.angle_beta   90.00
_cell.angle_gamma   90.00
#
_symmetry.space_group_name_H-M   'P 1'
#
loop_
_entity.id
_entity.type
_entity.pdbx_description
1 polymer ?
#
loop_
_entity_poly.entity_id
_entity_poly.type
_entity_poly.pdbx_seq_one_letter_code
_entity_poly.pdbx_strand_id
1 'polypeptide(L)'
;MPEWFLYFVSILSKSWVFMLSPALFIFFIFKDYLAFRFALLTAAFFFFGGITASSLREFDDIYIYRYLVWAATDIIWMALIAYWGIKDKVYLWQCVIGQLVVIGAPILQLFRLVDRHLWDLAYSTIIYKTLMPFINIGTVIVCYLPLIMFFAKKSNTNPHK
;
A
#
# COMPACT_ATOMS: atom_id res chain seq x y z
N MET A 1 2.91 30.06 -5.30
CA MET A 1 1.88 29.03 -5.11
C MET A 1 1.44 29.04 -3.65
N PRO A 2 0.20 28.68 -3.31
CA PRO A 2 -0.27 28.69 -1.93
C PRO A 2 0.51 27.69 -1.05
N GLU A 3 0.84 28.06 0.19
CA GLU A 3 1.52 27.21 1.19
C GLU A 3 0.80 25.86 1.41
N TRP A 4 -0.53 25.90 1.48
CA TRP A 4 -1.36 24.70 1.65
C TRP A 4 -1.24 23.73 0.47
N PHE A 5 -1.02 24.24 -0.75
CA PHE A 5 -0.82 23.43 -1.94
C PHE A 5 0.55 22.74 -1.93
N LEU A 6 1.60 23.46 -1.51
CA LEU A 6 2.94 22.88 -1.38
C LEU A 6 2.99 21.82 -0.28
N TYR A 7 2.29 22.03 0.83
CA TYR A 7 2.15 21.04 1.90
C TYR A 7 1.40 19.79 1.42
N PHE A 8 0.30 19.97 0.70
CA PHE A 8 -0.47 18.87 0.13
C PHE A 8 0.34 18.07 -0.91
N VAL A 9 1.04 18.74 -1.81
CA VAL A 9 1.96 18.12 -2.78
C VAL A 9 3.12 17.41 -2.06
N SER A 10 3.64 17.97 -0.96
CA SER A 10 4.67 17.30 -0.15
C SER A 10 4.15 16.03 0.54
N ILE A 11 2.89 16.00 0.99
CA ILE A 11 2.29 14.79 1.58
C ILE A 11 2.08 13.73 0.50
N LEU A 12 1.57 14.16 -0.66
CA LEU A 12 1.36 13.29 -1.81
C LEU A 12 2.67 12.73 -2.35
N SER A 13 3.74 13.52 -2.42
CA SER A 13 5.04 13.06 -2.92
C SER A 13 5.76 12.13 -1.95
N LYS A 14 5.57 12.33 -0.64
CA LYS A 14 6.08 11.41 0.39
C LYS A 14 5.26 10.12 0.50
N SER A 15 4.02 10.13 0.04
CA SER A 15 3.12 8.99 0.09
C SER A 15 3.10 8.25 -1.25
N TRP A 16 3.06 6.91 -1.21
CA TRP A 16 2.88 6.09 -2.42
C TRP A 16 1.54 6.35 -3.15
N VAL A 17 0.67 7.17 -2.55
CA VAL A 17 -0.60 7.69 -3.09
C VAL A 17 -0.43 8.39 -4.43
N PHE A 18 0.64 9.19 -4.61
CA PHE A 18 0.86 9.87 -5.89
C PHE A 18 1.05 8.86 -7.03
N MET A 19 1.75 7.74 -6.75
CA MET A 19 1.91 6.65 -7.72
C MET A 19 0.62 5.89 -8.00
N LEU A 20 -0.36 5.87 -7.11
CA LEU A 20 -1.67 5.24 -7.35
C LEU A 20 -2.66 6.15 -8.08
N SER A 21 -2.42 7.46 -8.09
CA SER A 21 -3.33 8.44 -8.69
C SER A 21 -3.62 8.20 -10.19
N PRO A 22 -2.66 7.81 -11.05
CA PRO A 22 -2.95 7.50 -12.44
C PRO A 22 -3.79 6.23 -12.59
N ALA A 23 -3.54 5.20 -11.78
CA ALA A 23 -4.33 3.96 -11.80
C ALA A 23 -5.81 4.25 -11.45
N LEU A 24 -6.05 5.03 -10.40
CA LEU A 24 -7.40 5.42 -9.99
C LEU A 24 -8.15 6.17 -11.09
N PHE A 25 -7.47 7.14 -11.74
CA PHE A 25 -8.06 7.91 -12.84
C PHE A 25 -8.40 7.02 -14.04
N ILE A 26 -7.50 6.10 -14.39
CA ILE A 26 -7.69 5.18 -15.51
C ILE A 26 -8.84 4.19 -15.21
N PHE A 27 -8.90 3.61 -14.02
CA PHE A 27 -10.00 2.72 -13.62
C PHE A 27 -11.36 3.43 -13.60
N PHE A 28 -11.37 4.71 -13.20
CA PHE A 28 -12.57 5.53 -13.24
C PHE A 28 -13.08 5.73 -14.67
N ILE A 29 -12.19 6.02 -15.63
CA ILE A 29 -12.55 6.16 -17.05
C ILE A 29 -13.05 4.83 -17.64
N PHE A 30 -12.35 3.73 -17.36
CA PHE A 30 -12.73 2.41 -17.86
C PHE A 30 -13.92 1.77 -17.13
N LYS A 31 -14.46 2.43 -16.10
CA LYS A 31 -15.56 1.95 -15.25
C LYS A 31 -15.30 0.56 -14.64
N ASP A 32 -14.03 0.19 -14.41
CA ASP A 32 -13.69 -1.03 -13.68
C ASP A 32 -13.81 -0.78 -12.17
N TYR A 33 -15.05 -0.91 -11.68
CA TYR A 33 -15.36 -0.66 -10.28
C TYR A 33 -14.72 -1.67 -9.31
N LEU A 34 -14.36 -2.87 -9.78
CA LEU A 34 -13.74 -3.91 -8.96
C LEU A 34 -12.29 -3.55 -8.65
N ALA A 35 -11.51 -3.25 -9.69
CA ALA A 35 -10.12 -2.80 -9.53
C ALA A 35 -10.03 -1.40 -8.88
N PHE A 36 -10.99 -0.52 -9.19
CA PHE A 36 -11.06 0.81 -8.58
C PHE A 36 -11.21 0.74 -7.06
N ARG A 37 -12.10 -0.11 -6.53
CA ARG A 37 -12.30 -0.25 -5.08
C ARG A 37 -11.03 -0.73 -4.37
N PHE A 38 -10.33 -1.70 -4.97
CA PHE A 38 -9.05 -2.17 -4.44
C PHE A 38 -8.01 -1.05 -4.37
N ALA A 39 -7.79 -0.36 -5.50
CA ALA A 39 -6.83 0.74 -5.58
C ALA A 39 -7.20 1.91 -4.64
N LEU A 40 -8.50 2.21 -4.48
CA LEU A 40 -8.98 3.29 -3.64
C LEU A 40 -8.75 2.99 -2.15
N LEU A 41 -9.00 1.75 -1.72
CA LEU A 41 -8.71 1.36 -0.34
C LEU A 41 -7.20 1.42 -0.07
N THR A 42 -6.38 0.89 -0.97
CA THR A 42 -4.91 0.95 -0.83
C THR A 42 -4.41 2.39 -0.79
N ALA A 43 -4.94 3.28 -1.63
CA ALA A 43 -4.60 4.70 -1.59
C ALA A 43 -5.00 5.36 -0.26
N ALA A 44 -6.18 5.04 0.29
CA ALA A 44 -6.62 5.57 1.58
C ALA A 44 -5.68 5.14 2.72
N PHE A 45 -5.24 3.88 2.74
CA PHE A 45 -4.32 3.36 3.76
C PHE A 45 -2.91 3.94 3.61
N PHE A 46 -2.38 4.11 2.39
CA PHE A 46 -1.11 4.80 2.17
C PHE A 46 -1.17 6.28 2.55
N PHE A 47 -2.31 6.94 2.32
CA PHE A 47 -2.51 8.31 2.74
C PHE A 47 -2.57 8.43 4.27
N PHE A 48 -3.30 7.53 4.93
CA PHE A 48 -3.35 7.45 6.38
C PHE A 48 -1.96 7.21 6.98
N GLY A 49 -1.19 6.28 6.43
CA GLY A 49 0.20 6.05 6.83
C GLY A 49 1.09 7.28 6.64
N GLY A 50 0.95 7.99 5.52
CA GLY A 50 1.71 9.22 5.23
C GLY A 50 1.46 10.36 6.22
N ILE A 51 0.19 10.58 6.59
CA ILE A 51 -0.19 11.62 7.57
C ILE A 51 0.29 11.22 8.97
N THR A 52 -0.03 10.00 9.40
CA THR A 52 0.25 9.55 10.77
C THR A 52 1.73 9.35 11.04
N ALA A 53 2.56 9.12 10.01
CA ALA A 53 3.99 8.88 10.18
C ALA A 53 4.75 10.02 10.88
N SER A 54 4.35 11.27 10.67
CA SER A 54 4.99 12.43 11.31
C SER A 54 4.57 12.56 12.78
N SER A 55 3.27 12.55 13.05
CA SER A 55 2.71 12.64 14.40
C SER A 55 3.11 11.46 15.30
N LEU A 56 3.13 10.24 14.76
CA LEU A 56 3.57 9.04 15.51
C LEU A 56 5.06 9.10 15.86
N ARG A 57 5.87 9.80 15.05
CA ARG A 57 7.30 9.93 15.31
C ARG A 57 7.61 10.96 16.40
N GLU A 58 6.72 11.93 16.57
CA GLU A 58 6.80 13.01 17.56
C GLU A 58 6.25 12.58 18.93
N PHE A 59 5.24 11.72 18.96
CA PHE A 59 4.65 11.18 20.20
C PHE A 59 5.45 10.04 20.85
N ASP A 60 6.42 9.44 20.16
CA ASP A 60 7.00 8.14 20.54
C ASP A 60 8.52 8.26 20.78
N ASP A 61 8.90 8.71 21.99
CA ASP A 61 10.29 8.81 22.47
C ASP A 61 11.00 7.45 22.54
N ILE A 62 10.24 6.36 22.75
CA ILE A 62 10.77 5.00 22.91
C ILE A 62 10.79 4.24 21.55
N TYR A 63 10.22 4.83 20.49
CA TYR A 63 10.15 4.29 19.12
C TYR A 63 9.44 2.92 19.02
N ILE A 64 8.51 2.60 19.91
CA ILE A 64 7.84 1.30 20.00
C ILE A 64 6.43 1.35 19.41
N TYR A 65 5.66 2.38 19.76
CA TYR A 65 4.22 2.45 19.45
C TYR A 65 3.96 2.60 17.95
N ARG A 66 4.87 3.23 17.20
CA ARG A 66 4.74 3.39 15.75
C ARG A 66 4.61 2.06 15.00
N TYR A 67 5.37 1.04 15.38
CA TYR A 67 5.39 -0.24 14.67
C TYR A 67 4.13 -1.06 14.94
N LEU A 68 3.59 -0.94 16.16
CA LEU A 68 2.32 -1.56 16.51
C LEU A 68 1.16 -0.93 15.74
N VAL A 69 1.11 0.41 15.66
CA VAL A 69 0.07 1.12 14.92
C VAL A 69 0.15 0.82 13.42
N TRP A 70 1.36 0.78 12.86
CA TRP A 70 1.53 0.42 11.44
C TRP A 70 1.16 -1.05 11.18
N ALA A 71 1.53 -1.99 12.07
CA ALA A 71 1.15 -3.40 11.92
C ALA A 71 -0.35 -3.60 12.03
N ALA A 72 -1.00 -2.91 12.96
CA ALA A 72 -2.46 -2.91 13.06
C ALA A 72 -3.10 -2.35 11.78
N THR A 73 -2.53 -1.27 11.22
CA THR A 73 -3.02 -0.66 9.98
C THR A 73 -2.94 -1.64 8.80
N ASP A 74 -1.81 -2.36 8.65
CA ASP A 74 -1.63 -3.35 7.59
C ASP A 74 -2.59 -4.56 7.77
N ILE A 75 -2.79 -5.03 9.01
CA ILE A 75 -3.74 -6.11 9.33
C ILE A 75 -5.18 -5.69 9.02
N ILE A 76 -5.58 -4.45 9.37
CA ILE A 76 -6.90 -3.92 9.06
C ILE A 76 -7.10 -3.83 7.55
N TRP A 77 -6.08 -3.36 6.80
CA TRP A 77 -6.14 -3.36 5.35
C TRP A 77 -6.35 -4.77 4.78
N MET A 78 -5.57 -5.75 5.26
CA MET A 78 -5.69 -7.15 4.82
C MET A 78 -7.08 -7.72 5.11
N ALA A 79 -7.64 -7.43 6.28
CA ALA A 79 -8.98 -7.87 6.68
C ALA A 79 -10.08 -7.26 5.81
N LEU A 80 -10.00 -5.95 5.52
CA LEU A 80 -10.96 -5.27 4.65
C LEU A 80 -10.91 -5.82 3.22
N ILE A 81 -9.71 -6.05 2.68
CA ILE A 81 -9.52 -6.62 1.35
C ILE A 81 -10.03 -8.07 1.29
N ALA A 82 -9.76 -8.90 2.30
CA ALA A 82 -10.33 -10.24 2.38
C ALA A 82 -11.86 -10.21 2.41
N TYR A 83 -12.43 -9.34 3.25
CA TYR A 83 -13.88 -9.19 3.36
C TYR A 83 -14.52 -8.78 2.02
N TRP A 84 -13.91 -7.83 1.30
CA TRP A 84 -14.38 -7.43 -0.03
C TRP A 84 -14.15 -8.48 -1.11
N GLY A 85 -13.09 -9.28 -0.99
CA GLY A 85 -12.85 -10.44 -1.85
C GLY A 85 -13.93 -11.50 -1.72
N ILE A 86 -14.35 -11.83 -0.49
CA ILE A 86 -15.43 -12.80 -0.23
C ILE A 86 -16.80 -12.28 -0.70
N LYS A 87 -17.00 -10.97 -0.71
CA LYS A 87 -18.25 -10.32 -1.18
C LYS A 87 -18.26 -10.03 -2.69
N ASP A 88 -17.29 -10.55 -3.45
CA ASP A 88 -17.12 -10.30 -4.89
C ASP A 88 -17.10 -8.81 -5.25
N LYS A 89 -16.65 -7.95 -4.32
CA LYS A 89 -16.54 -6.50 -4.55
C LYS A 89 -15.22 -6.11 -5.19
N VAL A 90 -14.26 -7.05 -5.23
CA VAL A 90 -12.90 -6.93 -5.77
C VAL A 90 -12.54 -8.27 -6.44
N TYR A 91 -11.62 -8.27 -7.41
CA TYR A 91 -11.10 -9.50 -8.00
C TYR A 91 -10.40 -10.40 -6.96
N LEU A 92 -10.85 -11.65 -6.86
CA LEU A 92 -10.31 -12.62 -5.89
C LEU A 92 -8.80 -12.87 -6.10
N TRP A 93 -8.35 -12.99 -7.35
CA TRP A 93 -6.92 -13.15 -7.65
C TRP A 93 -6.10 -11.93 -7.21
N GLN A 94 -6.63 -10.71 -7.35
CA GLN A 94 -5.96 -9.48 -6.93
C GLN A 94 -5.89 -9.39 -5.40
N CYS A 95 -6.94 -9.86 -4.71
CA CYS A 95 -6.97 -10.00 -3.26
C CYS A 95 -5.88 -10.97 -2.77
N VAL A 96 -5.79 -12.17 -3.36
CA VAL A 96 -4.78 -13.18 -2.97
C VAL A 96 -3.35 -12.67 -3.18
N ILE A 97 -3.04 -12.11 -4.35
CA ILE A 97 -1.70 -11.57 -4.62
C ILE A 97 -1.40 -10.39 -3.69
N GLY A 98 -2.37 -9.49 -3.49
CA GLY A 98 -2.23 -8.35 -2.58
C GLY A 98 -1.89 -8.77 -1.16
N GLN A 99 -2.58 -9.79 -0.63
CA GLN A 99 -2.27 -10.32 0.70
C GLN A 99 -0.88 -10.96 0.78
N LEU A 100 -0.47 -11.73 -0.22
CA LEU A 100 0.86 -12.35 -0.25
C LEU A 100 1.98 -11.32 -0.26
N VAL A 101 1.78 -10.18 -0.92
CA VAL A 101 2.76 -9.09 -0.93
C VAL A 101 2.76 -8.35 0.41
N VAL A 102 1.57 -7.99 0.92
CA VAL A 102 1.45 -7.12 2.09
C VAL A 102 1.77 -7.83 3.40
N ILE A 103 1.58 -9.15 3.51
CA ILE A 103 1.84 -9.90 4.76
C ILE A 103 3.27 -9.73 5.29
N GLY A 104 4.24 -9.44 4.41
CA GLY A 104 5.61 -9.13 4.81
C GLY A 104 5.73 -7.88 5.67
N ALA A 105 4.86 -6.87 5.49
CA ALA A 105 4.92 -5.60 6.21
C ALA A 105 4.60 -5.75 7.71
N PRO A 106 3.46 -6.34 8.14
CA PRO A 106 3.17 -6.53 9.56
C PRO A 106 4.16 -7.49 10.21
N ILE A 107 4.64 -8.52 9.50
CA ILE A 107 5.68 -9.42 10.02
C ILE A 107 6.97 -8.63 10.32
N LEU A 108 7.43 -7.79 9.40
CA LEU A 108 8.63 -6.98 9.59
C LEU A 108 8.48 -5.93 10.70
N GLN A 109 7.28 -5.35 10.83
CA GLN A 109 6.99 -4.38 11.89
C GLN A 109 6.95 -5.05 13.27
N LEU A 110 6.34 -6.23 13.38
CA LEU A 110 6.34 -7.02 14.62
C LEU A 110 7.74 -7.57 14.96
N PHE A 111 8.49 -8.04 13.97
CA PHE A 111 9.88 -8.46 14.16
C PHE A 111 10.73 -7.31 14.70
N ARG A 112 10.57 -6.11 14.15
CA ARG A 112 11.28 -4.91 14.61
C ARG A 112 10.86 -4.47 16.01
N LEU A 113 9.60 -4.65 16.36
CA LEU A 113 9.09 -4.42 17.72
C LEU A 113 9.76 -5.36 18.73
N VAL A 114 9.84 -6.65 18.40
CA VAL A 114 10.48 -7.67 19.25
C VAL A 114 11.99 -7.43 19.37
N ASP A 115 12.67 -7.16 18.25
CA ASP A 115 14.11 -6.94 18.21
C ASP A 115 14.53 -5.73 19.05
N ARG A 116 13.75 -4.63 19.01
CA ARG A 116 14.01 -3.45 19.85
C ARG A 116 13.77 -3.71 21.34
N HIS A 117 12.95 -4.70 21.69
CA HIS A 117 12.70 -5.09 23.08
C HIS A 117 13.75 -6.06 23.62
N LEU A 118 14.29 -6.94 22.75
CA LEU A 118 15.14 -8.04 23.18
C LEU A 118 16.63 -7.82 22.88
N TRP A 119 17.00 -7.41 21.67
CA TRP A 119 18.40 -7.53 21.21
C TRP A 119 19.03 -6.28 20.55
N ASP A 120 18.27 -5.23 20.22
CA ASP A 120 18.76 -3.96 19.63
C ASP A 120 19.81 -4.15 18.50
N LEU A 121 19.57 -5.11 17.59
CA LEU A 121 20.51 -5.41 16.51
C LEU A 121 20.46 -4.34 15.41
N ALA A 122 21.64 -3.82 15.04
CA ALA A 122 21.79 -2.94 13.87
C ALA A 122 21.28 -3.57 12.55
N TYR A 123 21.31 -4.90 12.44
CA TYR A 123 20.91 -5.67 11.24
C TYR A 123 19.42 -5.57 10.91
N SER A 124 18.54 -5.61 11.92
CA SER A 124 17.09 -5.48 11.77
C SER A 124 16.69 -4.14 11.14
N THR A 125 17.43 -3.08 11.44
CA THR A 125 17.18 -1.76 10.85
C THR A 125 17.42 -1.72 9.35
N ILE A 126 18.45 -2.42 8.86
CA ILE A 126 18.78 -2.49 7.44
C ILE A 126 17.72 -3.32 6.69
N ILE A 127 17.34 -4.47 7.23
CA ILE A 127 16.29 -5.33 6.67
C ILE A 127 14.99 -4.54 6.49
N TYR A 128 14.53 -3.88 7.54
CA TYR A 128 13.28 -3.13 7.52
C TYR A 128 13.30 -1.98 6.50
N LYS A 129 14.38 -1.18 6.47
CA LYS A 129 14.51 -0.05 5.54
C LYS A 129 14.56 -0.48 4.08
N THR A 130 15.10 -1.67 3.81
CA THR A 130 15.21 -2.22 2.46
C THR A 130 13.92 -2.89 2.00
N LEU A 131 13.34 -3.77 2.82
CA LEU A 131 12.17 -4.58 2.44
C LEU A 131 10.86 -3.79 2.41
N MET A 132 10.69 -2.80 3.29
CA MET A 132 9.43 -2.06 3.35
C MET A 132 9.12 -1.28 2.06
N PRO A 133 10.07 -0.58 1.43
CA PRO A 133 9.89 -0.04 0.08
C PRO A 133 9.51 -1.09 -0.96
N PHE A 134 10.13 -2.29 -0.94
CA PHE A 134 9.80 -3.35 -1.89
C PHE A 134 8.36 -3.85 -1.74
N ILE A 135 7.87 -4.00 -0.51
CA ILE A 135 6.48 -4.39 -0.24
C ILE A 135 5.51 -3.31 -0.75
N ASN A 136 5.82 -2.04 -0.51
CA ASN A 136 5.00 -0.92 -1.00
C ASN A 136 4.98 -0.86 -2.54
N ILE A 137 6.13 -1.01 -3.19
CA ILE A 137 6.23 -1.10 -4.66
C ILE A 137 5.42 -2.28 -5.19
N GLY A 138 5.57 -3.46 -4.57
CA GLY A 138 4.81 -4.65 -4.94
C GLY A 138 3.30 -4.40 -4.85
N THR A 139 2.85 -3.74 -3.78
CA THR A 139 1.43 -3.41 -3.57
C THR A 139 0.92 -2.45 -4.64
N VAL A 140 1.72 -1.45 -5.02
CA VAL A 140 1.40 -0.55 -6.14
C VAL A 140 1.30 -1.35 -7.45
N ILE A 141 2.25 -2.23 -7.75
CA ILE A 141 2.20 -3.07 -8.95
C ILE A 141 0.91 -3.90 -8.99
N VAL A 142 0.49 -4.48 -7.86
CA VAL A 142 -0.77 -5.24 -7.77
C VAL A 142 -1.99 -4.38 -8.07
N CYS A 143 -1.98 -3.10 -7.69
CA CYS A 143 -3.04 -2.16 -8.10
C CYS A 143 -3.05 -1.92 -9.62
N TYR A 144 -1.90 -1.99 -10.30
CA TYR A 144 -1.79 -1.79 -11.75
C TYR A 144 -2.03 -3.05 -12.58
N LEU A 145 -1.93 -4.25 -12.00
CA LEU A 145 -2.10 -5.53 -12.71
C LEU A 145 -3.39 -5.62 -13.57
N PRO A 146 -4.58 -5.19 -13.10
CA PRO A 146 -5.79 -5.25 -13.92
C PRO A 146 -5.70 -4.39 -15.19
N LEU A 147 -5.01 -3.24 -15.14
CA LEU A 147 -4.77 -2.40 -16.32
C LEU A 147 -3.86 -3.10 -17.32
N ILE A 148 -2.75 -3.67 -16.84
CA ILE A 148 -1.78 -4.38 -17.69
C ILE A 148 -2.47 -5.53 -18.42
N MET A 149 -3.29 -6.31 -17.71
CA MET A 149 -4.07 -7.40 -18.31
C MET A 149 -5.09 -6.91 -19.33
N PHE A 150 -5.76 -5.78 -19.06
CA PHE A 150 -6.71 -5.18 -20.01
C PHE A 150 -6.02 -4.77 -21.32
N PHE A 151 -4.86 -4.10 -21.25
CA PHE A 151 -4.09 -3.70 -22.43
C PHE A 151 -3.51 -4.92 -23.17
N ALA A 152 -2.99 -5.92 -22.45
CA ALA A 152 -2.46 -7.14 -23.06
C ALA A 152 -3.55 -7.92 -23.82
N LYS A 153 -4.75 -8.03 -23.23
CA LYS A 153 -5.88 -8.69 -23.87
C LYS A 153 -6.34 -7.94 -25.13
N LYS A 154 -6.39 -6.60 -25.07
CA LYS A 154 -6.75 -5.76 -26.22
C LYS A 154 -5.73 -5.87 -27.37
N SER A 155 -4.43 -5.97 -27.05
CA SER A 155 -3.37 -6.21 -28.02
C SER A 155 -3.52 -7.56 -28.71
N ASN A 156 -3.81 -8.62 -27.94
CA ASN A 156 -4.01 -9.97 -28.49
C ASN A 156 -5.30 -10.11 -29.31
N THR A 157 -6.32 -9.28 -29.06
CA THR A 157 -7.53 -9.21 -29.90
C THR A 157 -7.38 -8.37 -31.16
N ASN A 158 -6.23 -7.72 -31.38
CA ASN A 158 -5.86 -7.10 -32.65
C ASN A 158 -4.71 -7.86 -33.35
N PRO A 159 -4.84 -9.15 -33.76
CA PRO A 159 -3.80 -9.79 -34.57
C PRO A 159 -3.74 -9.28 -36.01
N HIS A 160 -4.71 -8.48 -36.47
CA HIS A 160 -4.70 -7.93 -37.84
C HIS A 160 -5.40 -6.57 -37.92
N LYS A 161 -4.61 -5.50 -37.89
CA LYS A 161 -4.78 -4.33 -38.74
C LYS A 161 -3.41 -3.73 -39.03
#